data_AF-A0A6L8Q777-F1
#
_entry.id   AF-A0A6L8Q777-F1
#
_cell.length_a   1.000
_cell.length_b   1.000
_cell.length_c   1.000
_cell.angle_alpha   90.00
_cell.angle_beta   90.00
_cell.angle_gamma   90.00
#
_symmetry.space_group_name_H-M   'P 1'
#
loop_
_entity.id
_entity.type
_entity.pdbx_description
1 polymer ?
#
loop_
_entity_poly.entity_id
_entity_poly.type
_entity_poly.pdbx_seq_one_letter_code
_entity_poly.pdbx_strand_id
1 'polypeptide(L)'
;MGLFGKLFEKKECAICGGEIGLLGNRKLEDGNMCKACAAKLSPWFDERRHSTVAQIEEQLEYRESNKENVAAFRTTLSLGETAKVLLDEYVGRFMVTSARNYSEANPDVLELSDITGCTYDIDEGIDEVTRFDENNEAVSYDPPRFTHSYNFYVTVYVNNPYFDDMRFKVNSRTVEVEERRGPAVSANPGSINLVIGSLSGAETFNPEASVEYCTYRDLCERIVATLLENRQSAREEIAAAAAPKAAVACPYCGATTTPTTTNCCEFCGGALGD
;
A
#
# COMPACT_ATOMS: atom_id res chain seq x y z
N MET A 1 9.55 26.37 -49.57
CA MET A 1 10.41 25.36 -48.91
C MET A 1 10.25 25.56 -47.41
N GLY A 2 9.45 24.71 -46.77
CA GLY A 2 8.72 25.03 -45.54
C GLY A 2 9.55 25.11 -44.25
N LEU A 3 9.17 26.07 -43.41
CA LEU A 3 9.64 26.39 -42.06
C LEU A 3 9.14 25.36 -41.00
N PHE A 4 9.11 24.06 -41.35
CA PHE A 4 8.63 22.97 -40.48
C PHE A 4 9.63 21.80 -40.36
N GLY A 5 10.84 21.94 -40.91
CA GLY A 5 11.84 20.87 -40.95
C GLY A 5 12.74 20.71 -39.71
N LYS A 6 12.46 21.41 -38.60
CA LYS A 6 13.32 21.42 -37.40
C LYS A 6 12.58 21.23 -36.06
N LEU A 7 11.33 20.79 -36.07
CA LEU A 7 10.53 20.80 -34.84
C LEU A 7 10.54 19.53 -34.00
N PHE A 8 11.00 18.38 -34.51
CA PHE A 8 11.09 17.16 -33.68
C PHE A 8 12.23 16.24 -34.16
N GLU A 9 13.42 16.42 -33.62
CA GLU A 9 14.40 15.31 -33.59
C GLU A 9 13.77 14.18 -32.78
N LYS A 10 13.47 13.07 -33.46
CA LYS A 10 13.01 11.85 -32.80
C LYS A 10 14.12 11.39 -31.88
N LYS A 11 13.82 11.28 -30.60
CA LYS A 11 14.76 10.79 -29.60
C LYS A 11 14.75 9.27 -29.61
N GLU A 12 15.90 8.66 -29.38
CA GLU A 12 15.99 7.22 -29.23
C GLU A 12 15.87 6.84 -27.76
N CYS A 13 15.24 5.69 -27.49
CA CYS A 13 15.17 5.11 -26.16
C CYS A 13 16.52 4.48 -25.79
N ALA A 14 17.15 4.99 -24.74
CA ALA A 14 18.43 4.48 -24.25
C ALA A 14 18.35 3.03 -23.74
N ILE A 15 17.15 2.54 -23.40
CA ILE A 15 16.93 1.18 -22.86
C ILE A 15 16.69 0.15 -23.97
N CYS A 16 15.98 0.51 -25.04
CA CYS A 16 15.57 -0.46 -26.06
C CYS A 16 15.95 -0.09 -27.51
N GLY A 17 16.58 1.06 -27.73
CA GLY A 17 16.93 1.56 -29.06
C GLY A 17 15.73 2.01 -29.92
N GLY A 18 14.51 1.93 -29.40
CA GLY A 18 13.30 2.30 -30.16
C GLY A 18 13.14 3.82 -30.31
N GLU A 19 12.58 4.26 -31.44
CA GLU A 19 12.21 5.66 -31.65
C GLU A 19 11.12 6.11 -30.66
N ILE A 20 11.35 7.22 -29.97
CA ILE A 20 10.39 7.83 -29.05
C ILE A 20 9.58 8.89 -29.80
N GLY A 21 8.27 8.66 -29.86
CA GLY A 21 7.31 9.62 -30.40
C GLY A 21 7.14 10.88 -29.55
N LEU A 22 6.30 11.79 -30.04
CA LEU A 22 6.05 13.10 -29.41
C LEU A 22 5.53 13.00 -27.96
N LEU A 23 4.76 11.95 -27.67
CA LEU A 23 4.08 11.70 -26.41
C LEU A 23 4.61 10.39 -25.85
N GLY A 24 5.29 10.44 -24.70
CA GLY A 24 5.83 9.24 -24.04
C GLY A 24 7.35 9.21 -23.88
N ASN A 25 8.03 10.34 -24.09
CA ASN A 25 9.40 10.50 -23.62
C ASN A 25 9.42 10.72 -22.10
N ARG A 26 10.08 9.82 -21.38
CA ARG A 26 10.58 10.08 -20.03
C ARG A 26 12.05 10.49 -20.13
N LYS A 27 12.34 11.74 -19.81
CA LYS A 27 13.71 12.27 -19.76
C LYS A 27 14.44 11.67 -18.54
N LEU A 28 15.64 11.16 -18.78
CA LEU A 28 16.61 10.69 -17.78
C LEU A 28 17.75 11.72 -17.66
N GLU A 29 18.66 11.53 -16.71
CA GLU A 29 19.82 12.43 -16.57
C GLU A 29 20.74 12.40 -17.80
N ASP A 30 21.02 11.20 -18.30
CA ASP A 30 21.96 10.91 -19.38
C ASP A 30 21.30 10.19 -20.57
N GLY A 31 19.96 10.27 -20.69
CA GLY A 31 19.23 9.60 -21.76
C GLY A 31 17.74 9.96 -21.89
N ASN A 32 17.05 9.19 -22.72
CA ASN A 32 15.60 9.25 -22.85
C ASN A 32 15.04 7.82 -22.81
N MET A 33 13.86 7.64 -22.23
CA MET A 33 13.20 6.35 -22.13
C MET A 33 11.79 6.42 -22.71
N CYS A 34 11.39 5.38 -23.45
CA CYS A 34 10.04 5.27 -24.01
C CYS A 34 9.02 4.82 -22.96
N LYS A 35 7.74 5.13 -23.19
CA LYS A 35 6.62 4.72 -22.33
C LYS A 35 6.56 3.20 -22.07
N ALA A 36 6.95 2.37 -23.05
CA ALA A 36 6.91 0.91 -22.92
C ALA A 36 7.96 0.39 -21.94
N CYS A 37 9.18 0.93 -21.94
CA CYS A 37 10.19 0.61 -20.94
C CYS A 37 9.80 1.17 -19.57
N ALA A 38 9.27 2.40 -19.52
CA ALA A 38 8.79 3.00 -18.28
C ALA A 38 7.68 2.17 -17.61
N ALA A 39 6.80 1.52 -18.39
CA ALA A 39 5.73 0.68 -17.88
C ALA A 39 6.20 -0.65 -17.26
N LYS A 40 7.47 -1.05 -17.46
CA LYS A 40 8.06 -2.25 -16.86
C LYS A 40 8.60 -2.00 -15.45
N LEU A 41 8.86 -0.74 -15.11
CA LEU A 41 9.35 -0.34 -13.80
C LEU A 41 8.32 -0.66 -12.71
N SER A 42 8.74 -0.61 -11.45
CA SER A 42 7.83 -0.80 -10.33
C SER A 42 6.72 0.26 -10.37
N PRO A 43 5.46 -0.10 -10.06
CA PRO A 43 4.40 0.89 -9.87
C PRO A 43 4.70 1.89 -8.74
N TRP A 44 5.60 1.55 -7.82
CA TRP A 44 6.01 2.37 -6.68
C TRP A 44 7.26 3.21 -6.96
N PHE A 45 7.94 2.98 -8.08
CA PHE A 45 9.20 3.66 -8.41
C PHE A 45 9.04 5.19 -8.49
N ASP A 46 9.64 5.92 -7.55
CA ASP A 46 9.40 7.36 -7.38
C ASP A 46 10.44 8.29 -8.06
N GLU A 47 11.41 7.76 -8.80
CA GLU A 47 12.45 8.60 -9.44
C GLU A 47 11.99 9.23 -10.76
N ARG A 48 10.91 10.02 -10.71
CA ARG A 48 10.14 10.42 -11.90
C ARG A 48 10.92 11.23 -12.94
N ARG A 49 12.08 11.84 -12.62
CA ARG A 49 12.83 12.71 -13.58
C ARG A 49 14.37 12.73 -13.48
N HIS A 50 14.97 12.00 -12.53
CA HIS A 50 16.40 12.12 -12.21
C HIS A 50 17.18 10.79 -12.18
N SER A 51 16.59 9.70 -12.66
CA SER A 51 17.38 8.47 -12.83
C SER A 51 18.32 8.59 -14.02
N THR A 52 19.51 8.05 -13.89
CA THR A 52 20.42 7.72 -15.00
C THR A 52 19.91 6.48 -15.75
N VAL A 53 20.42 6.25 -16.96
CA VAL A 53 20.14 5.03 -17.74
C VAL A 53 20.55 3.79 -16.95
N ALA A 54 21.71 3.79 -16.30
CA ALA A 54 22.19 2.67 -15.50
C ALA A 54 21.26 2.31 -14.33
N GLN A 55 20.77 3.31 -13.58
CA GLN A 55 19.81 3.09 -12.50
C GLN A 55 18.49 2.50 -13.00
N ILE A 56 18.04 2.90 -14.19
CA ILE A 56 16.85 2.31 -14.82
C ILE A 56 17.10 0.85 -15.20
N GLU A 57 18.29 0.51 -15.69
CA GLU A 57 18.66 -0.87 -16.01
C GLU A 57 18.71 -1.75 -14.75
N GLU A 58 19.31 -1.27 -13.66
CA GLU A 58 19.32 -1.96 -12.36
C GLU A 58 17.89 -2.21 -11.84
N GLN A 59 17.02 -1.21 -11.96
CA GLN A 59 15.62 -1.33 -11.59
C GLN A 59 14.92 -2.40 -12.44
N LEU A 60 15.15 -2.43 -13.77
CA LEU A 60 14.57 -3.44 -14.66
C LEU A 60 15.08 -4.85 -14.34
N GLU A 61 16.34 -5.02 -13.95
CA GLU A 61 16.89 -6.29 -13.48
C GLU A 61 16.25 -6.74 -12.17
N TYR A 62 16.04 -5.81 -11.22
CA TYR A 62 15.25 -6.06 -10.01
C TYR A 62 13.84 -6.55 -10.37
N ARG A 63 13.18 -5.92 -11.34
CA ARG A 63 11.84 -6.31 -11.80
C ARG A 63 11.83 -7.69 -12.45
N GLU A 64 12.87 -8.04 -13.20
CA GLU A 64 12.98 -9.37 -13.81
C GLU A 64 13.13 -10.45 -12.74
N SER A 65 14.01 -10.21 -11.76
CA SER A 65 14.22 -11.11 -10.62
C SER A 65 12.96 -11.28 -9.78
N ASN A 66 12.19 -10.20 -9.59
CA ASN A 66 10.93 -10.23 -8.85
C ASN A 66 9.87 -11.18 -9.45
N LYS A 67 9.94 -11.50 -10.76
CA LYS A 67 8.99 -12.44 -11.38
C LYS A 67 9.01 -13.81 -10.73
N GLU A 68 10.17 -14.28 -10.29
CA GLU A 68 10.30 -15.56 -9.58
C GLU A 68 9.60 -15.51 -8.23
N ASN A 69 9.72 -14.38 -7.51
CA ASN A 69 9.02 -14.17 -6.26
C ASN A 69 7.50 -14.13 -6.47
N VAL A 70 7.02 -13.47 -7.52
CA VAL A 70 5.58 -13.44 -7.88
C VAL A 70 5.06 -14.84 -8.23
N ALA A 71 5.84 -15.63 -8.98
CA ALA A 71 5.46 -16.99 -9.36
C ALA A 71 5.43 -17.94 -8.16
N ALA A 72 6.32 -17.73 -7.18
CA ALA A 72 6.39 -18.53 -5.97
C ALA A 72 5.39 -18.12 -4.88
N PHE A 73 4.84 -16.90 -4.97
CA PHE A 73 3.99 -16.30 -3.93
C PHE A 73 2.71 -17.10 -3.68
N ARG A 74 2.45 -17.45 -2.41
CA ARG A 74 1.26 -18.18 -1.97
C ARG A 74 0.47 -17.30 -1.01
N THR A 75 -0.63 -16.75 -1.50
CA THR A 75 -1.51 -15.93 -0.67
C THR A 75 -2.11 -16.76 0.47
N THR A 76 -1.72 -16.46 1.70
CA THR A 76 -2.32 -16.98 2.95
C THR A 76 -3.40 -16.04 3.47
N LEU A 77 -3.20 -14.73 3.29
CA LEU A 77 -4.15 -13.69 3.69
C LEU A 77 -4.27 -12.62 2.60
N SER A 78 -5.49 -12.10 2.43
CA SER A 78 -5.82 -11.01 1.50
C SER A 78 -6.68 -9.96 2.20
N LEU A 79 -6.23 -8.71 2.20
CA LEU A 79 -6.93 -7.57 2.80
C LEU A 79 -7.07 -6.43 1.78
N GLY A 80 -8.19 -5.71 1.79
CA GLY A 80 -8.45 -4.61 0.83
C GLY A 80 -9.42 -5.00 -0.29
N GLU A 81 -9.91 -3.99 -1.01
CA GLU A 81 -10.91 -4.17 -2.08
C GLU A 81 -10.37 -3.74 -3.44
N THR A 82 -9.99 -2.46 -3.60
CA THR A 82 -9.43 -1.93 -4.86
C THR A 82 -8.01 -2.44 -5.11
N ALA A 83 -7.08 -2.01 -4.26
CA ALA A 83 -5.79 -2.61 -4.10
C ALA A 83 -5.85 -3.51 -2.87
N LYS A 84 -5.18 -4.65 -2.97
CA LYS A 84 -5.13 -5.67 -1.93
C LYS A 84 -3.72 -5.78 -1.41
N VAL A 85 -3.60 -5.87 -0.10
CA VAL A 85 -2.42 -6.39 0.59
C VAL A 85 -2.56 -7.89 0.65
N LEU A 86 -1.61 -8.59 0.05
CA LEU A 86 -1.53 -10.04 0.02
C LEU A 86 -0.33 -10.46 0.83
N LEU A 87 -0.49 -11.42 1.73
CA LEU A 87 0.58 -11.96 2.56
C LEU A 87 0.82 -13.42 2.17
N ASP A 88 2.09 -13.82 2.22
CA ASP A 88 2.56 -15.20 2.24
C ASP A 88 3.29 -15.40 3.57
N GLU A 89 2.52 -15.78 4.58
CA GLU A 89 3.01 -15.95 5.96
C GLU A 89 4.01 -17.10 6.08
N TYR A 90 4.05 -18.05 5.12
CA TYR A 90 4.99 -19.18 5.17
C TYR A 90 6.43 -18.78 4.87
N VAL A 91 6.63 -17.75 4.07
CA VAL A 91 7.96 -17.28 3.66
C VAL A 91 8.22 -15.83 4.06
N GLY A 92 7.33 -15.25 4.87
CA GLY A 92 7.51 -13.91 5.43
C GLY A 92 7.47 -12.81 4.38
N ARG A 93 6.59 -12.90 3.37
CA ARG A 93 6.53 -11.92 2.26
C ARG A 93 5.16 -11.31 2.07
N PHE A 94 5.12 -10.15 1.44
CA PHE A 94 3.87 -9.47 1.08
C PHE A 94 3.99 -8.75 -0.26
N MET A 95 2.83 -8.43 -0.85
CA MET A 95 2.73 -7.55 -2.01
C MET A 95 1.45 -6.71 -1.95
N VAL A 96 1.47 -5.55 -2.58
CA VAL A 96 0.30 -4.68 -2.74
C VAL A 96 -0.06 -4.59 -4.22
N THR A 97 -1.30 -4.93 -4.59
CA THR A 97 -1.71 -4.93 -5.99
C THR A 97 -3.21 -4.79 -6.20
N SER A 98 -3.60 -4.11 -7.27
CA SER A 98 -4.98 -4.11 -7.81
C SER A 98 -5.13 -5.01 -9.04
N ALA A 99 -4.03 -5.59 -9.53
CA ALA A 99 -4.04 -6.42 -10.72
C ALA A 99 -4.77 -7.74 -10.46
N ARG A 100 -5.38 -8.31 -11.50
CA ARG A 100 -5.96 -9.66 -11.45
C ARG A 100 -5.00 -10.73 -11.95
N ASN A 101 -4.09 -10.37 -12.84
CA ASN A 101 -3.06 -11.24 -13.38
C ASN A 101 -1.69 -10.80 -12.84
N TYR A 102 -1.21 -11.47 -11.80
CA TYR A 102 0.05 -11.11 -11.15
C TYR A 102 1.26 -11.41 -12.04
N SER A 103 1.21 -12.48 -12.84
CA SER A 103 2.33 -12.85 -13.72
C SER A 103 2.63 -11.77 -14.78
N GLU A 104 1.61 -11.06 -15.24
CA GLU A 104 1.73 -9.97 -16.20
C GLU A 104 2.03 -8.63 -15.53
N ALA A 105 1.32 -8.32 -14.43
CA ALA A 105 1.50 -7.06 -13.71
C ALA A 105 2.83 -7.00 -12.93
N ASN A 106 3.34 -8.17 -12.52
CA ASN A 106 4.54 -8.34 -11.71
C ASN A 106 4.52 -7.39 -10.49
N PRO A 107 3.57 -7.49 -9.54
CA PRO A 107 3.61 -6.63 -8.35
C PRO A 107 4.89 -6.85 -7.55
N ASP A 108 5.44 -5.82 -6.93
CA ASP A 108 6.66 -5.96 -6.12
C ASP A 108 6.38 -6.83 -4.89
N VAL A 109 7.14 -7.93 -4.76
CA VAL A 109 7.08 -8.84 -3.62
C VAL A 109 8.23 -8.49 -2.70
N LEU A 110 7.90 -8.11 -1.47
CA LEU A 110 8.85 -7.64 -0.47
C LEU A 110 8.83 -8.56 0.76
N GLU A 111 9.89 -8.53 1.56
CA GLU A 111 9.89 -9.19 2.85
C GLU A 111 9.08 -8.39 3.88
N LEU A 112 8.38 -9.09 4.78
CA LEU A 112 7.66 -8.46 5.88
C LEU A 112 8.61 -7.73 6.84
N SER A 113 9.86 -8.21 6.95
CA SER A 113 10.94 -7.60 7.73
C SER A 113 11.33 -6.20 7.23
N ASP A 114 11.18 -5.94 5.92
CA ASP A 114 11.52 -4.67 5.26
C ASP A 114 10.53 -3.55 5.55
N ILE A 115 9.33 -3.86 6.08
CA ILE A 115 8.36 -2.83 6.45
C ILE A 115 8.97 -1.94 7.55
N THR A 116 9.07 -0.63 7.32
CA THR A 116 9.58 0.35 8.29
C THR A 116 8.46 1.08 9.03
N GLY A 117 7.24 1.07 8.49
CA GLY A 117 6.03 1.56 9.15
C GLY A 117 4.78 1.27 8.31
N CYS A 118 3.60 1.45 8.90
CA CYS A 118 2.33 1.35 8.19
C CYS A 118 1.33 2.29 8.85
N THR A 119 0.69 3.15 8.07
CA THR A 119 -0.31 4.12 8.53
C THR A 119 -1.48 4.19 7.56
N TYR A 120 -2.57 4.83 7.96
CA TYR A 120 -3.66 5.15 7.06
C TYR A 120 -4.07 6.62 7.21
N ASP A 121 -4.66 7.15 6.14
CA ASP A 121 -5.20 8.50 6.07
C ASP A 121 -6.52 8.50 5.28
N ILE A 122 -7.32 9.55 5.46
CA ILE A 122 -8.63 9.68 4.84
C ILE A 122 -8.68 11.01 4.10
N ASP A 123 -8.87 10.97 2.78
CA ASP A 123 -9.17 12.15 1.98
C ASP A 123 -10.66 12.47 2.15
N GLU A 124 -10.95 13.65 2.69
CA GLU A 124 -12.31 14.13 2.94
C GLU A 124 -12.69 15.24 1.95
N GLY A 125 -13.93 15.19 1.46
CA GLY A 125 -14.54 16.21 0.63
C GLY A 125 -15.91 16.61 1.16
N ILE A 126 -16.34 17.83 0.87
CA ILE A 126 -17.65 18.36 1.25
C ILE A 126 -18.25 19.05 0.04
N ASP A 127 -19.41 18.60 -0.40
CA ASP A 127 -20.16 19.18 -1.50
C ASP A 127 -21.54 19.63 -1.03
N GLU A 128 -21.95 20.86 -1.39
CA GLU A 128 -23.31 21.31 -1.15
C GLU A 128 -24.26 20.62 -2.14
N VAL A 129 -25.34 20.03 -1.61
CA VAL A 129 -26.41 19.48 -2.43
C VAL A 129 -27.26 20.64 -2.94
N THR A 130 -27.35 20.81 -4.25
CA THR A 130 -28.18 21.84 -4.89
C THR A 130 -29.45 21.24 -5.51
N ARG A 131 -30.50 22.06 -5.68
CA ARG A 131 -31.68 21.73 -6.49
C ARG A 131 -31.75 22.64 -7.71
N PHE A 132 -32.42 22.21 -8.77
CA PHE A 132 -32.71 23.10 -9.91
C PHE A 132 -34.04 23.83 -9.67
N ASP A 133 -34.06 25.12 -9.92
CA ASP A 133 -35.29 25.94 -9.86
C ASP A 133 -36.09 25.87 -11.18
N GLU A 134 -37.16 26.67 -11.28
CA GLU A 134 -38.01 26.74 -12.48
C GLU A 134 -37.26 27.27 -13.72
N ASN A 135 -36.13 27.95 -13.53
CA ASN A 135 -35.26 28.47 -14.59
C ASN A 135 -34.12 27.50 -14.95
N ASN A 136 -34.10 26.31 -14.33
CA ASN A 136 -33.02 25.32 -14.45
C ASN A 136 -31.66 25.85 -13.95
N GLU A 137 -31.68 26.77 -12.99
CA GLU A 137 -30.50 27.25 -12.27
C GLU A 137 -30.29 26.40 -11.00
N ALA A 138 -29.04 26.07 -10.70
CA ALA A 138 -28.69 25.35 -9.48
C ALA A 138 -28.78 26.31 -8.28
N VAL A 139 -29.67 26.03 -7.34
CA VAL A 139 -29.90 26.81 -6.13
C VAL A 139 -29.73 25.95 -4.88
N SER A 140 -29.25 26.58 -3.81
CA SER A 140 -29.11 25.96 -2.49
C SER A 140 -30.46 25.56 -1.88
N TYR A 141 -30.44 24.54 -1.02
CA TYR A 141 -31.56 24.31 -0.11
C TYR A 141 -31.57 25.36 1.00
N ASP A 142 -32.74 25.60 1.60
CA ASP A 142 -32.88 26.40 2.82
C ASP A 142 -33.54 25.53 3.91
N PRO A 143 -32.78 25.08 4.93
CA PRO A 143 -31.34 25.32 5.13
C PRO A 143 -30.45 24.54 4.13
N PRO A 144 -29.20 24.97 3.90
CA PRO A 144 -28.24 24.26 3.05
C PRO A 144 -28.01 22.82 3.53
N ARG A 145 -27.74 21.93 2.57
CA ARG A 145 -27.49 20.50 2.79
C ARG A 145 -26.14 20.14 2.19
N PHE A 146 -25.38 19.29 2.88
CA PHE A 146 -24.06 18.87 2.44
C PHE A 146 -23.95 17.35 2.38
N THR A 147 -23.16 16.87 1.42
CA THR A 147 -22.71 15.48 1.34
C THR A 147 -21.22 15.47 1.61
N HIS A 148 -20.80 14.64 2.56
CA HIS A 148 -19.40 14.41 2.85
C HIS A 148 -18.92 13.17 2.09
N SER A 149 -17.75 13.28 1.47
CA SER A 149 -17.17 12.23 0.64
C SER A 149 -15.85 11.74 1.25
N TYR A 150 -15.64 10.42 1.32
CA TYR A 150 -14.46 9.83 1.96
C TYR A 150 -13.74 8.83 1.06
N ASN A 151 -12.42 8.95 0.98
CA ASN A 151 -11.53 7.97 0.38
C ASN A 151 -10.43 7.57 1.36
N PHE A 152 -10.28 6.27 1.58
CA PHE A 152 -9.37 5.71 2.57
C PHE A 152 -8.10 5.21 1.90
N TYR A 153 -6.95 5.62 2.43
CA TYR A 153 -5.64 5.25 1.92
C TYR A 153 -4.81 4.60 3.01
N VAL A 154 -4.07 3.57 2.64
CA VAL A 154 -3.02 2.99 3.48
C VAL A 154 -1.68 3.29 2.84
N THR A 155 -0.71 3.66 3.67
CA THR A 155 0.68 3.89 3.27
C THR A 155 1.57 2.91 4.02
N VAL A 156 2.22 2.01 3.27
CA VAL A 156 3.21 1.07 3.82
C VAL A 156 4.60 1.61 3.52
N TYR A 157 5.35 1.98 4.55
CA TYR A 157 6.73 2.41 4.43
C TYR A 157 7.65 1.19 4.43
N VAL A 158 8.65 1.17 3.56
CA VAL A 158 9.54 0.03 3.36
C VAL A 158 10.99 0.47 3.24
N ASN A 159 11.90 -0.45 3.53
CA ASN A 159 13.31 -0.31 3.22
C ASN A 159 13.58 -0.94 1.84
N ASN A 160 13.41 -0.17 0.77
CA ASN A 160 13.66 -0.62 -0.60
C ASN A 160 14.54 0.40 -1.35
N PRO A 161 15.49 -0.03 -2.19
CA PRO A 161 16.39 0.89 -2.89
C PRO A 161 15.70 1.78 -3.94
N TYR A 162 14.45 1.49 -4.33
CA TYR A 162 13.78 2.14 -5.44
C TYR A 162 12.55 2.98 -5.04
N PHE A 163 12.04 2.81 -3.82
CA PHE A 163 10.88 3.54 -3.29
C PHE A 163 10.81 3.43 -1.76
N ASP A 164 10.31 4.49 -1.13
CA ASP A 164 10.21 4.56 0.34
C ASP A 164 8.87 4.05 0.87
N ASP A 165 7.82 4.12 0.06
CA ASP A 165 6.47 3.76 0.48
C ASP A 165 5.56 3.26 -0.66
N MET A 166 4.46 2.66 -0.25
CA MET A 166 3.37 2.22 -1.11
C MET A 166 2.04 2.77 -0.58
N ARG A 167 1.62 3.96 -1.06
CA ARG A 167 0.29 4.52 -0.77
C ARG A 167 -0.76 4.01 -1.76
N PHE A 168 -1.82 3.38 -1.27
CA PHE A 168 -2.91 2.84 -2.09
C PHE A 168 -4.29 3.06 -1.49
N LYS A 169 -5.29 3.21 -2.38
CA LYS A 169 -6.69 3.37 -1.99
C LYS A 169 -7.31 2.03 -1.60
N VAL A 170 -7.99 1.97 -0.46
CA VAL A 170 -8.62 0.77 0.07
C VAL A 170 -10.03 0.59 -0.48
N ASN A 171 -10.87 1.63 -0.40
CA ASN A 171 -12.27 1.59 -0.83
C ASN A 171 -12.41 1.61 -2.36
N SER A 172 -13.38 0.85 -2.89
CA SER A 172 -13.66 0.77 -4.34
C SER A 172 -14.39 1.98 -4.88
N ARG A 173 -15.31 2.53 -4.10
CA ARG A 173 -16.06 3.75 -4.42
C ARG A 173 -15.93 4.74 -3.27
N THR A 174 -15.97 6.02 -3.61
CA THR A 174 -16.01 7.08 -2.60
C THR A 174 -17.24 6.90 -1.72
N VAL A 175 -17.03 6.93 -0.41
CA VAL A 175 -18.12 6.78 0.56
C VAL A 175 -18.79 8.13 0.71
N GLU A 176 -20.08 8.19 0.46
CA GLU A 176 -20.87 9.42 0.58
C GLU A 176 -21.77 9.36 1.81
N VAL A 177 -21.68 10.36 2.67
CA VAL A 177 -22.49 10.48 3.89
C VAL A 177 -23.20 11.82 3.87
N GLU A 178 -24.52 11.79 3.70
CA GLU A 178 -25.34 13.00 3.73
C GLU A 178 -25.48 13.52 5.18
N GLU A 179 -25.38 14.83 5.35
CA GLU A 179 -25.69 15.49 6.62
C GLU A 179 -27.20 15.37 6.91
N ARG A 180 -27.58 14.37 7.71
CA ARG A 180 -28.97 14.23 8.18
C ARG A 180 -29.26 15.26 9.26
N ARG A 181 -29.86 16.39 8.88
CA ARG A 181 -30.60 17.26 9.81
C ARG A 181 -32.01 16.71 10.01
N GLY A 182 -32.16 15.78 10.94
CA GLY A 182 -33.47 15.31 11.41
C GLY A 182 -33.95 16.11 12.62
N PRO A 183 -35.27 16.15 12.93
CA PRO A 183 -35.71 16.56 14.25
C PRO A 183 -35.19 15.55 15.28
N ALA A 184 -34.49 16.02 16.31
CA ALA A 184 -33.99 15.19 17.39
C ALA A 184 -35.15 14.42 18.06
N VAL A 185 -35.19 13.09 17.90
CA VAL A 185 -36.13 12.23 18.61
C VAL A 185 -35.38 11.59 19.78
N SER A 186 -35.42 12.25 20.95
CA SER A 186 -34.89 11.68 22.19
C SER A 186 -35.81 10.55 22.67
N ALA A 187 -35.43 9.30 22.42
CA ALA A 187 -36.16 8.14 22.93
C ALA A 187 -35.81 7.90 24.41
N ASN A 188 -36.56 8.52 25.33
CA ASN A 188 -36.64 8.02 26.70
C ASN A 188 -37.72 6.93 26.79
N PRO A 189 -37.42 5.73 27.32
CA PRO A 189 -38.42 4.68 27.50
C PRO A 189 -39.38 5.09 28.63
N GLY A 190 -40.46 5.78 28.26
CA GLY A 190 -41.51 6.20 29.20
C GLY A 190 -42.25 7.50 28.88
N SER A 191 -41.82 8.29 27.89
CA SER A 191 -42.57 9.50 27.49
C SER A 191 -42.29 9.89 26.04
N ILE A 192 -43.33 9.97 25.21
CA ILE A 192 -43.27 10.57 23.87
C ILE A 192 -43.48 12.08 24.06
N ASN A 193 -42.46 12.78 24.57
CA ASN A 193 -42.47 14.24 24.57
C ASN A 193 -41.75 14.73 23.32
N LEU A 194 -42.52 15.24 22.36
CA LEU A 194 -42.03 15.93 21.18
C LEU A 194 -41.56 17.33 21.62
N VAL A 195 -40.29 17.45 22.00
CA VAL A 195 -39.70 18.74 22.38
C VAL A 195 -39.43 19.54 21.10
N ILE A 196 -40.38 20.39 20.72
CA ILE A 196 -40.17 21.46 19.74
C ILE A 196 -39.59 22.65 20.51
N GLY A 197 -38.27 22.74 20.62
CA GLY A 197 -37.60 23.74 21.44
C GLY A 197 -36.19 24.10 20.99
N SER A 198 -36.10 25.16 20.18
CA SER A 198 -35.04 26.18 20.04
C SER A 198 -33.56 25.79 19.89
N LEU A 199 -33.08 25.91 18.64
CA LEU A 199 -32.05 26.89 18.22
C LEU A 199 -30.81 27.07 19.12
N SER A 200 -30.03 26.01 19.32
CA SER A 200 -28.60 26.15 19.59
C SER A 200 -27.81 24.94 19.09
N GLY A 201 -27.21 25.10 17.91
CA GLY A 201 -25.89 24.55 17.59
C GLY A 201 -25.78 23.05 17.34
N ALA A 202 -25.94 22.66 16.07
CA ALA A 202 -25.38 21.47 15.44
C ALA A 202 -25.49 20.14 16.20
N GLU A 203 -26.43 19.27 15.80
CA GLU A 203 -26.05 17.85 15.74
C GLU A 203 -24.83 17.80 14.82
N THR A 204 -23.64 17.68 15.42
CA THR A 204 -22.38 17.64 14.69
C THR A 204 -22.47 16.46 13.75
N PHE A 205 -22.33 16.73 12.45
CA PHE A 205 -22.21 15.69 11.44
C PHE A 205 -21.24 14.60 11.94
N ASN A 206 -21.69 13.35 11.96
CA ASN A 206 -20.92 12.23 12.47
C ASN A 206 -20.80 11.14 11.38
N PRO A 207 -19.64 11.02 10.70
CA PRO A 207 -19.45 10.01 9.67
C PRO A 207 -19.49 8.58 10.24
N GLU A 208 -19.22 8.41 11.53
CA GLU A 208 -19.29 7.11 12.24
C GLU A 208 -20.70 6.52 12.33
N ALA A 209 -21.74 7.30 12.00
CA ALA A 209 -23.08 6.77 11.84
C ALA A 209 -23.25 5.95 10.54
N SER A 210 -22.34 6.12 9.56
CA SER A 210 -22.33 5.36 8.31
C SER A 210 -21.61 4.03 8.51
N VAL A 211 -22.34 2.93 8.29
CA VAL A 211 -21.76 1.57 8.33
C VAL A 211 -20.64 1.41 7.31
N GLU A 212 -20.78 2.02 6.13
CA GLU A 212 -19.78 1.95 5.07
C GLU A 212 -18.48 2.68 5.47
N TYR A 213 -18.61 3.87 6.07
CA TYR A 213 -17.45 4.61 6.61
C TYR A 213 -16.71 3.78 7.65
N CYS A 214 -17.42 3.26 8.66
CA CYS A 214 -16.82 2.43 9.71
C CYS A 214 -16.16 1.18 9.14
N THR A 215 -16.78 0.53 8.16
CA THR A 215 -16.24 -0.68 7.53
C THR A 215 -14.87 -0.43 6.90
N TYR A 216 -14.71 0.70 6.18
CA TYR A 216 -13.43 1.01 5.54
C TYR A 216 -12.38 1.53 6.52
N ARG A 217 -12.77 2.28 7.55
CA ARG A 217 -11.86 2.63 8.66
C ARG A 217 -11.32 1.37 9.34
N ASP A 218 -12.22 0.48 9.77
CA ASP A 218 -11.86 -0.76 10.46
C ASP A 218 -10.99 -1.67 9.57
N LEU A 219 -11.24 -1.67 8.25
CA LEU A 219 -10.40 -2.38 7.29
C LEU A 219 -8.98 -1.80 7.20
N CYS A 220 -8.84 -0.46 7.21
CA CYS A 220 -7.53 0.20 7.24
C CYS A 220 -6.77 -0.13 8.53
N GLU A 221 -7.44 -0.04 9.69
CA GLU A 221 -6.87 -0.40 10.98
C GLU A 221 -6.41 -1.85 11.02
N ARG A 222 -7.23 -2.76 10.48
CA ARG A 222 -6.88 -4.18 10.36
C ARG A 222 -5.65 -4.39 9.47
N ILE A 223 -5.55 -3.70 8.33
CA ILE A 223 -4.36 -3.79 7.45
C ILE A 223 -3.11 -3.33 8.20
N VAL A 224 -3.19 -2.17 8.87
CA VAL A 224 -2.07 -1.61 9.64
C VAL A 224 -1.62 -2.57 10.73
N ALA A 225 -2.54 -3.05 11.58
CA ALA A 225 -2.24 -3.99 12.65
C ALA A 225 -1.61 -5.26 12.11
N THR A 226 -2.22 -5.88 11.09
CA THR A 226 -1.74 -7.13 10.47
C THR A 226 -0.30 -7.00 9.99
N LEU A 227 0.02 -5.94 9.26
CA LEU A 227 1.36 -5.74 8.70
C LEU A 227 2.42 -5.48 9.79
N LEU A 228 2.08 -4.69 10.81
CA LEU A 228 3.00 -4.40 11.91
C LEU A 228 3.27 -5.62 12.79
N GLU A 229 2.25 -6.44 13.06
CA GLU A 229 2.38 -7.71 13.78
C GLU A 229 3.26 -8.70 13.00
N ASN A 230 2.96 -8.93 11.72
CA ASN A 230 3.72 -9.85 10.87
C ASN A 230 5.18 -9.42 10.67
N ARG A 231 5.43 -8.12 10.52
CA ARG A 231 6.79 -7.56 10.50
C ARG A 231 7.53 -7.86 11.79
N GLN A 232 6.89 -7.69 12.94
CA GLN A 232 7.52 -7.93 14.24
C GLN A 232 7.89 -9.40 14.38
N SER A 233 6.98 -10.32 14.07
CA SER A 233 7.25 -11.77 14.05
C SER A 233 8.39 -12.13 13.11
N ALA A 234 8.39 -11.63 11.87
CA ALA A 234 9.47 -11.89 10.91
C ALA A 234 10.84 -11.44 11.44
N ARG A 235 10.92 -10.29 12.12
CA ARG A 235 12.17 -9.79 12.71
C ARG A 235 12.62 -10.62 13.91
N GLU A 236 11.69 -11.10 14.73
CA GLU A 236 11.97 -11.99 15.84
C GLU A 236 12.51 -13.34 15.36
N GLU A 237 11.93 -13.90 14.29
CA GLU A 237 12.43 -15.13 13.65
C GLU A 237 13.85 -14.95 13.09
N ILE A 238 14.11 -13.84 12.40
CA ILE A 238 15.46 -13.50 11.91
C ILE A 238 16.44 -13.35 13.09
N ALA A 239 16.05 -12.64 14.15
CA ALA A 239 16.89 -12.45 15.33
C ALA A 239 17.16 -13.77 16.06
N ALA A 240 16.16 -14.65 16.17
CA ALA A 240 16.30 -15.98 16.77
C ALA A 240 17.23 -16.88 15.93
N ALA A 241 17.12 -16.83 14.60
CA ALA A 241 18.01 -17.55 13.70
C ALA A 241 19.46 -17.02 13.74
N ALA A 242 19.63 -15.73 13.97
CA ALA A 242 20.94 -15.09 14.14
C ALA A 242 21.51 -15.19 15.56
N ALA A 243 20.73 -15.66 16.54
CA ALA A 243 21.16 -15.72 17.93
C ALA A 243 22.36 -16.68 18.09
N PRO A 244 23.40 -16.27 18.86
CA PRO A 244 24.55 -17.13 19.09
C PRO A 244 24.11 -18.40 19.83
N LYS A 245 24.48 -19.56 19.28
CA LYS A 245 24.23 -20.85 19.94
C LYS A 245 25.00 -20.89 21.26
N ALA A 246 24.31 -21.21 22.35
CA ALA A 246 24.94 -21.31 23.66
C ALA A 246 26.00 -22.42 23.66
N ALA A 247 27.16 -22.15 24.26
CA ALA A 247 28.19 -23.15 24.46
C ALA A 247 27.69 -24.20 25.48
N VAL A 248 27.77 -25.47 25.12
CA VAL A 248 27.33 -26.61 25.93
C VAL A 248 28.51 -27.54 26.21
N ALA A 249 28.50 -28.21 27.35
CA ALA A 249 29.48 -29.27 27.64
C ALA A 249 29.07 -30.55 26.90
N CYS A 250 29.95 -31.08 26.06
CA CYS A 250 29.71 -32.32 25.34
C CYS A 250 29.67 -33.51 26.31
N PRO A 251 28.60 -34.33 26.32
CA PRO A 251 28.50 -35.48 27.23
C PRO A 251 29.49 -36.61 26.89
N TYR A 252 29.98 -36.66 25.66
CA TYR A 252 30.89 -37.72 25.19
C TYR A 252 32.37 -37.43 25.43
N CYS A 253 32.80 -36.18 25.24
CA CYS A 253 34.22 -35.81 25.38
C CYS A 253 34.50 -34.77 26.48
N GLY A 254 33.47 -34.20 27.10
CA GLY A 254 33.59 -33.20 28.16
C GLY A 254 34.01 -31.80 27.69
N ALA A 255 34.30 -31.60 26.40
CA ALA A 255 34.65 -30.29 25.87
C ALA A 255 33.47 -29.32 25.89
N THR A 256 33.70 -28.07 26.27
CA THR A 256 32.76 -26.97 26.03
C THR A 256 32.79 -26.63 24.53
N THR A 257 31.66 -26.82 23.85
CA THR A 257 31.54 -26.70 22.40
C THR A 257 30.30 -25.90 22.02
N THR A 258 30.32 -25.28 20.84
CA THR A 258 29.12 -24.66 20.25
C THR A 258 28.48 -25.66 19.29
N PRO A 259 27.17 -25.98 19.43
CA PRO A 259 26.53 -26.96 18.56
C PRO A 259 26.65 -26.60 17.08
N THR A 260 27.09 -27.57 16.27
CA THR A 260 27.13 -27.42 14.81
C THR A 260 25.71 -27.31 14.22
N THR A 261 25.58 -27.11 12.90
CA THR A 261 24.28 -27.10 12.21
C THR A 261 23.48 -28.39 12.38
N THR A 262 24.15 -29.51 12.66
CA THR A 262 23.53 -30.83 12.93
C THR A 262 23.42 -31.15 14.43
N ASN A 263 23.58 -30.16 15.30
CA ASN A 263 23.56 -30.32 16.76
C ASN A 263 24.64 -31.30 17.30
N CYS A 264 25.83 -31.29 16.70
CA CYS A 264 26.97 -32.13 17.11
C CYS A 264 28.08 -31.30 17.78
N CYS A 265 28.90 -31.97 18.58
CA CYS A 265 30.13 -31.45 19.14
C CYS A 265 31.15 -31.19 18.03
N GLU A 266 31.72 -29.98 18.00
CA GLU A 266 32.73 -29.61 16.99
C GLU A 266 34.04 -30.40 17.13
N PHE A 267 34.33 -30.94 18.32
CA PHE A 267 35.59 -31.63 18.61
C PHE A 267 35.52 -33.15 18.38
N CYS A 268 34.42 -33.80 18.78
CA CYS A 268 34.32 -35.26 18.72
C CYS A 268 33.20 -35.77 17.79
N GLY A 269 32.37 -34.88 17.24
CA GLY A 269 31.23 -35.25 16.39
C GLY A 269 30.05 -35.89 17.15
N GLY A 270 30.14 -36.08 18.47
CA GLY A 270 29.06 -36.63 19.28
C GLY A 270 27.85 -35.68 19.34
N ALA A 271 26.63 -36.22 19.29
CA ALA A 271 25.40 -35.44 19.41
C ALA A 271 25.35 -34.70 20.77
N LEU A 272 24.87 -33.46 20.79
CA LEU A 272 24.83 -32.62 22.00
C LEU A 272 23.47 -32.67 22.73
N GLY A 273 22.58 -33.56 22.31
CA GLY A 273 21.26 -33.86 22.88
C GLY A 273 20.46 -34.74 21.92
N ASP A 274 19.44 -35.43 22.43
CA ASP A 274 18.36 -36.03 21.62
C ASP A 274 17.31 -34.97 21.28
#